data_AF-A0A2W1AII5-F1
#
_entry.id   AF-A0A2W1AII5-F1
#
_cell.length_a   1.000
_cell.length_b   1.000
_cell.length_c   1.000
_cell.angle_alpha   90.00
_cell.angle_beta   90.00
_cell.angle_gamma   90.00
#
_symmetry.space_group_name_H-M   'P 1'
#
loop_
_entity.id
_entity.type
_entity.pdbx_description
1 polymer ?
#
loop_
_entity_poly.entity_id
_entity_poly.type
_entity_poly.pdbx_seq_one_letter_code
_entity_poly.pdbx_strand_id
1 'polypeptide(L)'
;MGKDIFRGFSDLMRGRTTAIHAEDVEHASSLADNHPNLGGRDLLHAAVMKRLGLHRIVSADAGFDRFPDMERLDPAKVEDWHSLPH
;
A
#
# COMPACT_ATOMS: atom_id res chain seq x y z
N MET A 1 9.83 -26.84 -3.75
CA MET A 1 9.01 -26.37 -2.60
C MET A 1 9.04 -24.86 -2.43
N GLY A 2 10.18 -24.22 -2.11
CA GLY A 2 10.21 -22.75 -1.98
C GLY A 2 9.89 -21.99 -3.28
N LYS A 3 10.55 -22.35 -4.39
CA LYS A 3 10.34 -21.70 -5.71
C LYS A 3 8.91 -21.81 -6.24
N ASP A 4 8.20 -22.88 -5.90
CA ASP A 4 6.85 -23.14 -6.40
C ASP A 4 5.83 -22.19 -5.74
N ILE A 5 6.03 -21.85 -4.46
CA ILE A 5 5.23 -20.85 -3.75
C ILE A 5 5.38 -19.48 -4.40
N PHE A 6 6.62 -19.05 -4.69
CA PHE A 6 6.86 -17.76 -5.35
C PHE A 6 6.30 -17.72 -6.77
N ARG A 7 6.37 -18.82 -7.53
CA ARG A 7 5.73 -18.91 -8.85
C ARG A 7 4.22 -18.76 -8.74
N GLY A 8 3.58 -19.54 -7.86
CA GLY A 8 2.14 -19.45 -7.65
C GLY A 8 1.69 -18.04 -7.26
N PHE A 9 2.43 -17.38 -6.36
CA PHE A 9 2.14 -16.00 -5.98
C PHE A 9 2.37 -15.00 -7.13
N SER A 10 3.46 -15.16 -7.91
CA SER A 10 3.71 -14.32 -9.07
C SER A 10 2.62 -14.45 -10.13
N ASP A 11 2.08 -15.66 -10.33
CA ASP A 11 0.98 -15.89 -11.26
C ASP A 11 -0.32 -15.27 -10.74
N LEU A 12 -0.60 -15.39 -9.44
CA LEU A 12 -1.75 -14.73 -8.79
C LEU A 12 -1.70 -13.20 -8.93
N MET A 13 -0.51 -12.60 -8.80
CA MET A 13 -0.31 -11.15 -8.85
C MET A 13 -0.16 -10.59 -10.28
N ARG A 14 -0.14 -11.45 -11.31
CA ARG A 14 0.05 -11.03 -12.69
C ARG A 14 -1.02 -10.04 -13.13
N GLY A 15 -0.61 -8.86 -13.58
CA GLY A 15 -1.51 -7.76 -13.96
C GLY A 15 -2.18 -7.06 -12.78
N ARG A 16 -1.82 -7.40 -11.53
CA ARG A 16 -2.33 -6.80 -10.29
C ARG A 16 -1.27 -6.02 -9.53
N THR A 17 -0.07 -5.88 -10.10
CA THR A 17 1.02 -5.06 -9.57
C THR A 17 1.09 -3.75 -10.33
N THR A 18 1.27 -2.66 -9.61
CA THR A 18 1.51 -1.33 -10.18
C THR A 18 2.99 -0.98 -10.11
N ALA A 19 3.47 -0.29 -11.16
CA ALA A 19 4.81 0.29 -11.16
C ALA A 19 4.84 1.59 -10.32
N ILE A 20 5.98 1.81 -9.66
CA ILE A 20 6.32 3.11 -9.09
C ILE A 20 6.85 3.98 -10.22
N HIS A 21 6.32 5.19 -10.34
CA HIS A 21 6.73 6.18 -11.32
C HIS A 21 7.61 7.25 -10.67
N ALA A 22 8.36 8.01 -11.48
CA ALA A 22 9.19 9.12 -10.97
C ALA A 22 8.34 10.17 -10.21
N GLU A 23 7.14 10.47 -10.71
CA GLU A 23 6.18 11.36 -10.06
C GLU A 23 5.77 10.89 -8.65
N ASP A 24 5.73 9.56 -8.42
CA ASP A 24 5.42 9.01 -7.08
C ASP A 24 6.57 9.29 -6.10
N VAL A 25 7.82 9.24 -6.58
CA VAL A 25 9.02 9.53 -5.78
C VAL A 25 9.06 11.01 -5.40
N GLU A 26 8.80 11.90 -6.35
CA GLU A 26 8.74 13.34 -6.11
C GLU A 26 7.64 13.68 -5.11
N HIS A 27 6.44 13.11 -5.30
CA HIS A 27 5.33 13.33 -4.38
C HIS A 27 5.60 12.74 -2.98
N ALA A 28 6.19 11.55 -2.89
CA ALA A 28 6.62 10.97 -1.62
C ALA A 28 7.63 11.87 -0.90
N SER A 29 8.54 12.51 -1.63
CA SER A 29 9.47 13.50 -1.07
C SER A 29 8.72 14.69 -0.48
N SER A 30 7.70 15.23 -1.17
CA SER A 30 6.88 16.32 -0.64
C SER A 30 6.03 15.92 0.58
N LEU A 31 5.62 14.65 0.67
CA LEU A 31 4.92 14.13 1.85
C LEU A 31 5.85 14.02 3.07
N ALA A 32 7.15 13.80 2.86
CA ALA A 32 8.13 13.69 3.94
C ALA A 32 8.19 14.97 4.80
N ASP A 33 8.04 16.14 4.17
CA ASP A 33 8.04 17.43 4.87
C ASP A 33 6.88 17.55 5.88
N ASN A 34 5.75 16.90 5.61
CA ASN A 34 4.54 16.94 6.45
C ASN A 34 4.43 15.72 7.38
N HIS A 35 5.23 14.68 7.15
CA HIS A 35 5.19 13.42 7.88
C HIS A 35 6.59 12.93 8.26
N PRO A 36 7.34 13.68 9.10
CA PRO A 36 8.75 13.39 9.40
C PRO A 36 8.99 12.06 10.13
N ASN A 37 7.93 11.45 10.66
CA ASN A 37 7.99 10.18 11.40
C ASN A 37 7.63 8.97 10.53
N LEU A 38 7.35 9.14 9.24
CA LEU A 38 7.04 8.05 8.32
C LEU A 38 8.26 7.64 7.50
N GLY A 39 8.41 6.34 7.28
CA GLY A 39 9.48 5.82 6.42
C GLY A 39 9.20 6.09 4.95
N GLY A 40 10.27 6.24 4.15
CA GLY A 40 10.15 6.48 2.71
C GLY A 40 9.32 5.43 1.95
N ARG A 41 9.31 4.18 2.42
CA ARG A 41 8.43 3.12 1.89
C ARG A 41 6.95 3.46 2.04
N ASP A 42 6.54 3.96 3.20
CA ASP A 42 5.13 4.25 3.49
C ASP A 42 4.69 5.50 2.72
N LEU A 43 5.58 6.48 2.60
CA LEU A 43 5.37 7.66 1.75
C LEU A 43 5.23 7.28 0.27
N LEU A 44 6.03 6.35 -0.24
CA LEU A 44 5.89 5.82 -1.60
C LEU A 44 4.55 5.09 -1.81
N HIS A 45 4.13 4.27 -0.85
CA HIS A 45 2.80 3.64 -0.92
C HIS A 45 1.69 4.69 -0.96
N ALA A 46 1.74 5.72 -0.12
CA ALA A 46 0.76 6.80 -0.11
C ALA A 46 0.74 7.58 -1.44
N ALA A 47 1.91 7.86 -2.03
CA ALA A 47 2.01 8.55 -3.31
C ALA A 47 1.40 7.74 -4.46
N VAL A 48 1.74 6.45 -4.57
CA VAL A 48 1.18 5.54 -5.58
C VAL A 48 -0.33 5.39 -5.41
N MET A 49 -0.80 5.19 -4.17
CA MET A 49 -2.23 5.09 -3.88
C MET A 49 -2.99 6.35 -4.27
N LYS A 50 -2.45 7.52 -3.95
CA LYS A 50 -3.06 8.80 -4.31
C LYS A 50 -3.15 8.99 -5.82
N ARG A 51 -2.12 8.61 -6.59
CA ARG A 51 -2.14 8.64 -8.07
C ARG A 51 -3.23 7.72 -8.64
N LEU A 52 -3.44 6.56 -8.02
CA LEU A 52 -4.44 5.59 -8.46
C LEU A 52 -5.86 5.83 -7.91
N GLY A 53 -6.06 6.85 -7.06
CA GLY A 53 -7.34 7.08 -6.39
C GLY A 53 -7.72 5.97 -5.40
N LEU A 54 -6.73 5.29 -4.83
CA LEU A 54 -6.92 4.23 -3.85
C LEU A 54 -6.90 4.80 -2.43
N HIS A 55 -7.88 4.37 -1.63
CA HIS A 55 -8.06 4.85 -0.26
C HIS A 55 -7.93 3.74 0.78
N ARG A 56 -7.77 2.48 0.37
CA ARG A 56 -7.66 1.33 1.26
C ARG A 56 -6.35 0.59 1.04
N ILE A 57 -5.67 0.23 2.13
CA ILE A 57 -4.47 -0.60 2.11
C ILE A 57 -4.60 -1.76 3.09
N VAL A 58 -4.34 -2.98 2.63
CA VAL A 58 -4.19 -4.13 3.53
C VAL A 58 -2.75 -4.14 4.04
N SER A 59 -2.55 -3.92 5.33
CA SER A 59 -1.21 -3.86 5.93
C SER A 59 -1.22 -4.15 7.43
N ALA A 60 -0.23 -4.91 7.89
CA ALA A 60 0.04 -5.11 9.31
C ALA A 60 0.75 -3.90 9.96
N ASP A 61 1.20 -2.94 9.16
CA ASP A 61 1.91 -1.76 9.65
C ASP A 61 0.95 -0.65 10.07
N ALA A 62 0.81 -0.42 11.38
CA ALA A 62 -0.03 0.64 11.94
C ALA A 62 0.45 2.06 11.60
N GLY A 63 1.63 2.23 11.00
CA GLY A 63 2.11 3.52 10.49
C GLY A 63 1.15 4.17 9.49
N PHE A 64 0.42 3.37 8.70
CA PHE A 64 -0.55 3.89 7.73
C PHE A 64 -1.78 4.55 8.36
N ASP A 65 -2.08 4.28 9.64
CA ASP A 65 -3.19 4.94 10.37
C ASP A 65 -2.96 6.46 10.55
N ARG A 66 -1.76 6.95 10.22
CA ARG A 66 -1.38 8.37 10.28
C ARG A 66 -1.79 9.15 9.03
N PHE A 67 -2.20 8.48 7.95
CA PHE A 67 -2.69 9.15 6.75
C PHE A 67 -4.21 9.37 6.86
N PRO A 68 -4.70 10.61 6.89
CA PRO A 68 -6.13 10.90 7.11
C PRO A 68 -7.02 10.39 5.97
N ASP A 69 -6.49 10.35 4.74
CA ASP A 69 -7.24 9.96 3.54
C ASP A 69 -7.09 8.47 3.19
N MET A 70 -6.60 7.67 4.14
CA MET A 70 -6.30 6.25 3.96
C MET A 70 -6.90 5.42 5.09
N GLU A 71 -7.58 4.35 4.70
CA GLU A 71 -8.10 3.32 5.60
C GLU A 71 -7.18 2.10 5.55
N ARG A 72 -6.54 1.78 6.68
CA ARG A 72 -5.78 0.54 6.80
C ARG A 72 -6.70 -0.61 7.20
N LEU A 73 -6.67 -1.67 6.40
CA LEU A 73 -7.32 -2.94 6.68
C LEU A 73 -6.31 -3.89 7.33
N ASP A 74 -6.53 -4.19 8.60
CA ASP A 74 -5.62 -5.05 9.37
C ASP A 74 -5.76 -6.52 8.93
N PRO A 75 -4.68 -7.16 8.41
CA PRO A 75 -4.73 -8.55 7.99
C PRO A 75 -5.00 -9.55 9.12
N ALA A 76 -4.91 -9.16 10.40
CA ALA A 76 -5.31 -9.99 11.53
C ALA A 76 -6.83 -9.97 11.79
N LYS A 77 -7.58 -9.12 11.09
CA LYS A 77 -9.02 -8.89 11.29
C LYS A 77 -9.81 -9.01 9.98
N VAL A 78 -9.50 -10.03 9.18
CA VAL A 78 -10.07 -10.21 7.82
C VAL A 78 -11.60 -10.24 7.86
N GLU A 79 -12.18 -10.81 8.90
CA GLU A 79 -13.62 -10.90 9.11
C GLU A 79 -14.29 -9.52 9.10
N ASP A 80 -13.59 -8.49 9.56
CA ASP A 80 -14.10 -7.12 9.68
C ASP A 80 -14.21 -6.40 8.32
N TRP A 81 -13.43 -6.81 7.31
CA TRP A 81 -13.32 -6.04 6.06
C TRP A 81 -13.40 -6.84 4.76
N HIS A 82 -13.39 -8.18 4.80
CA HIS A 82 -13.45 -9.00 3.57
C HIS A 82 -14.76 -8.83 2.77
N SER A 83 -15.82 -8.34 3.41
CA SER A 83 -17.14 -8.11 2.81
C SER A 83 -17.33 -6.69 2.28
N LEU A 84 -16.33 -5.82 2.45
CA LEU A 84 -16.40 -4.46 1.95
C LEU A 84 -16.40 -4.42 0.41
N PRO A 85 -17.17 -3.51 -0.21
CA PRO A 85 -17.13 -3.33 -1.65
C PRO A 85 -15.75 -2.86 -2.12
N HIS A 86 -15.34 -3.36 -3.30
CA HIS A 86 -14.10 -3.03 -3.98
C HIS A 86 -14.22 -1.75 -4.80
#